data_AF-A0A067ETL8-F1
#
_entry.id   AF-A0A067ETL8-F1
#
_cell.length_a   1.000
_cell.length_b   1.000
_cell.length_c   1.000
_cell.angle_alpha   90.00
_cell.angle_beta   90.00
_cell.angle_gamma   90.00
#
_symmetry.space_group_name_H-M   'P 1'
#
loop_
_entity.id
_entity.type
_entity.pdbx_description
1 polymer ?
#
loop_
_entity_poly.entity_id
_entity_poly.type
_entity_poly.pdbx_seq_one_letter_code
_entity_poly.pdbx_strand_id
1 'polypeptide(L)'
;SGLQRLRDYPQPFWLALFVEGTRFTQAKLLAAQEYAASTGLPIPRNVLIPRTKGFVSAVSHMRSFVPAIYDVTVAIPKSSPAPTMIRLFKGQSSV
;
A
#
# COMPACT_ATOMS: atom_id res chain seq x y z
N SER A 1 -8.68 -16.34 -12.58
CA SER A 1 -8.54 -15.97 -11.16
C SER A 1 -9.64 -14.98 -10.76
N GLY A 2 -9.90 -14.77 -9.47
CA GLY A 2 -10.90 -13.80 -9.01
C GLY A 2 -10.66 -12.37 -9.53
N LEU A 3 -9.40 -11.96 -9.69
CA LEU A 3 -9.02 -10.65 -10.21
C LEU A 3 -9.33 -10.45 -11.69
N GLN A 4 -9.29 -11.51 -12.51
CA GLN A 4 -9.67 -11.41 -13.93
C GLN A 4 -11.15 -11.08 -14.11
N ARG A 5 -12.02 -11.42 -13.14
CA ARG A 5 -13.44 -11.07 -13.17
C ARG A 5 -13.69 -9.56 -13.05
N LEU A 6 -12.69 -8.78 -12.66
CA LEU A 6 -12.78 -7.31 -12.62
C LEU A 6 -12.70 -6.68 -14.01
N ARG A 7 -12.29 -7.43 -15.04
CA ARG A 7 -12.22 -6.92 -16.42
C ARG A 7 -13.57 -6.42 -16.92
N ASP A 8 -14.62 -7.17 -16.64
CA ASP A 8 -15.99 -6.89 -17.09
C ASP A 8 -16.82 -6.25 -15.98
N TYR A 9 -16.17 -5.64 -14.97
CA TYR A 9 -16.86 -4.97 -13.89
C TYR A 9 -17.61 -3.75 -14.45
N PRO A 10 -18.92 -3.58 -14.17
CA PRO A 10 -19.77 -2.62 -14.88
C PRO A 10 -19.48 -1.14 -14.54
N GLN A 11 -18.57 -0.87 -13.60
CA GLN A 11 -18.21 0.47 -13.17
C GLN A 11 -16.69 0.63 -13.12
N PRO A 12 -16.16 1.85 -13.25
CA PRO A 12 -14.76 2.11 -12.93
C PRO A 12 -14.47 1.72 -11.47
N PHE A 13 -13.29 1.14 -11.21
CA PHE A 13 -12.90 0.71 -9.88
C PHE A 13 -11.45 1.10 -9.56
N TRP A 14 -11.14 1.14 -8.26
CA TRP A 14 -9.79 1.26 -7.73
C TRP A 14 -9.48 0.01 -6.92
N LEU A 15 -8.32 -0.61 -7.15
CA LEU A 15 -7.80 -1.67 -6.30
C LEU A 15 -6.70 -1.10 -5.40
N ALA A 16 -7.02 -0.88 -4.13
CA ALA A 16 -6.05 -0.42 -3.15
C ALA A 16 -5.29 -1.61 -2.53
N LEU A 17 -3.96 -1.57 -2.55
CA LEU A 17 -3.10 -2.59 -1.97
C LEU A 17 -2.15 -1.95 -0.93
N PHE A 18 -2.20 -2.45 0.31
CA PHE A 18 -1.27 -2.06 1.36
C PHE A 18 -0.14 -3.08 1.43
N VAL A 19 0.92 -2.86 0.66
CA VAL A 19 2.00 -3.84 0.52
C VAL A 19 2.76 -4.07 1.84
N GLU A 20 2.84 -3.09 2.74
CA GLU A 20 3.42 -3.25 4.07
C GLU A 20 2.58 -4.17 4.99
N GLY A 21 1.29 -4.32 4.68
CA GLY A 21 0.34 -5.19 5.37
C GLY A 21 -0.03 -4.74 6.79
N THR A 22 0.61 -3.74 7.36
CA THR A 22 0.29 -3.22 8.70
C THR A 22 0.54 -1.71 8.79
N ARG A 23 -0.08 -1.05 9.78
CA ARG A 23 0.20 0.37 10.05
C ARG A 23 1.63 0.58 10.55
N PHE A 24 2.26 1.65 10.08
CA PHE A 24 3.56 2.13 10.53
C PHE A 24 3.58 2.43 12.03
N THR A 25 4.63 1.98 12.70
CA THR A 25 5.02 2.41 14.05
C THR A 25 6.54 2.44 14.12
N GLN A 26 7.10 3.24 15.03
CA GLN A 26 8.56 3.32 15.18
C GLN A 26 9.17 1.96 15.53
N ALA A 27 8.52 1.18 16.40
CA ALA A 27 8.95 -0.16 16.77
C ALA A 27 9.01 -1.11 15.56
N LYS A 28 8.03 -1.04 14.65
CA LYS A 28 8.02 -1.85 13.43
C LYS A 28 9.07 -1.39 12.43
N LEU A 29 9.35 -0.09 12.37
CA LEU A 29 10.43 0.42 11.53
C LEU A 29 11.78 -0.14 11.99
N LEU A 30 12.07 -0.12 13.29
CA LEU A 30 13.31 -0.68 13.84
C LEU A 30 13.44 -2.18 13.52
N ALA A 31 12.39 -2.96 13.78
CA ALA A 31 12.37 -4.39 13.44
C ALA A 31 12.55 -4.63 11.93
N ALA A 32 11.95 -3.79 11.07
CA ALA A 32 12.13 -3.86 9.62
C ALA A 32 13.57 -3.51 9.21
N GLN A 33 14.21 -2.53 9.86
CA GLN A 33 15.60 -2.16 9.59
C GLN A 33 16.57 -3.28 9.98
N GLU A 34 16.37 -3.91 11.15
CA GLU A 34 17.14 -5.08 11.59
C GLU A 34 16.99 -6.26 10.62
N TYR A 35 15.75 -6.55 10.21
CA TYR A 35 15.48 -7.59 9.21
C TYR A 35 16.14 -7.25 7.86
N ALA A 36 16.06 -6.00 7.39
CA ALA A 36 16.69 -5.59 6.14
C ALA A 36 18.21 -5.76 6.18
N ALA A 37 18.85 -5.31 7.27
CA ALA A 37 20.29 -5.42 7.46
C ALA A 37 20.76 -6.88 7.48
N SER A 38 20.03 -7.77 8.17
CA SER A 38 20.36 -9.21 8.25
C SER A 38 20.11 -9.99 6.96
N THR A 39 19.21 -9.52 6.09
CA THR A 39 18.85 -10.20 4.82
C THR A 39 19.46 -9.53 3.59
N GLY A 40 20.25 -8.47 3.76
CA GLY A 40 20.86 -7.72 2.66
C GLY A 40 19.86 -6.91 1.83
N LEU A 41 18.67 -6.64 2.37
CA LEU A 41 17.68 -5.77 1.73
C LEU A 41 17.99 -4.29 1.99
N PRO A 42 17.49 -3.38 1.13
CA PRO A 42 17.56 -1.95 1.41
C PRO A 42 16.90 -1.60 2.74
N ILE A 43 17.65 -0.92 3.61
CA ILE A 43 17.19 -0.53 4.95
C ILE A 43 16.18 0.63 4.81
N PRO A 44 14.91 0.44 5.25
CA PRO A 44 13.89 1.46 5.09
C PRO A 44 14.07 2.63 6.08
N ARG A 45 13.60 3.83 5.70
CA ARG A 45 13.70 5.05 6.53
C ARG A 45 12.36 5.56 7.06
N ASN A 46 11.34 5.64 6.19
CA ASN A 46 10.04 6.23 6.50
C ASN A 46 8.85 5.28 6.23
N VAL A 47 9.15 4.06 5.77
CA VAL A 47 8.20 3.04 5.31
C VAL A 47 8.59 1.69 5.89
N LEU A 48 7.75 0.68 5.74
CA LEU A 48 8.08 -0.70 6.10
C LEU A 48 8.45 -1.52 4.87
N ILE A 49 8.95 -2.74 5.08
CA ILE A 49 9.29 -3.65 3.98
C ILE A 49 8.00 -4.19 3.35
N PRO A 50 7.84 -4.09 2.01
CA PRO A 50 6.63 -4.56 1.34
C PRO A 50 6.59 -6.09 1.24
N ARG A 51 5.38 -6.65 1.42
CA ARG A 51 5.03 -8.02 1.05
C ARG A 51 4.53 -8.02 -0.39
N THR A 52 5.38 -8.47 -1.31
CA THR A 52 5.17 -8.28 -2.76
C THR A 52 4.22 -9.28 -3.40
N LYS A 53 4.00 -10.47 -2.81
CA LYS A 53 3.23 -11.56 -3.44
C LYS A 53 1.84 -11.13 -3.93
N GLY A 54 1.09 -10.39 -3.11
CA GLY A 54 -0.25 -9.92 -3.46
C GLY A 54 -0.23 -8.91 -4.62
N PHE A 55 0.72 -7.96 -4.57
CA PHE A 55 0.92 -6.98 -5.64
C PHE A 55 1.32 -7.64 -6.96
N VAL A 56 2.30 -8.54 -6.94
CA VAL A 56 2.75 -9.27 -8.13
C VAL A 56 1.59 -10.07 -8.74
N SER A 57 0.80 -10.76 -7.91
CA SER A 57 -0.39 -11.46 -8.38
C SER A 57 -1.40 -10.51 -9.03
N ALA A 58 -1.68 -9.35 -8.42
CA ALA A 58 -2.59 -8.36 -9.00
C ALA A 58 -2.12 -7.85 -10.36
N VAL A 59 -0.86 -7.42 -10.46
CA VAL A 59 -0.28 -6.94 -11.71
C VAL A 59 -0.32 -8.02 -12.79
N SER A 60 0.08 -9.26 -12.47
CA SER A 60 0.09 -10.36 -13.44
C SER A 60 -1.28 -10.64 -14.08
N HIS A 61 -2.37 -10.48 -13.32
CA HIS A 61 -3.72 -10.75 -13.80
C HIS A 61 -4.42 -9.53 -14.43
N MET A 62 -4.02 -8.31 -14.05
CA MET A 62 -4.80 -7.10 -14.34
C MET A 62 -4.11 -6.14 -15.31
N ARG A 63 -2.81 -6.31 -15.58
CA ARG A 63 -2.02 -5.39 -16.45
C ARG A 63 -2.59 -5.19 -17.86
N SER A 64 -3.39 -6.12 -18.37
CA SER A 64 -4.03 -6.01 -19.69
C SER A 64 -5.23 -5.08 -19.74
N PHE A 65 -5.84 -4.73 -18.60
CA PHE A 65 -7.05 -3.90 -18.55
C PHE A 65 -7.05 -2.81 -17.46
N VAL A 66 -6.05 -2.80 -16.58
CA VAL A 66 -5.81 -1.70 -15.64
C VAL A 66 -4.66 -0.84 -16.16
N PRO A 67 -4.93 0.41 -16.60
CA PRO A 67 -3.97 1.18 -17.39
C PRO A 67 -2.86 1.84 -16.57
N ALA A 68 -3.05 1.99 -15.25
CA ALA A 68 -2.13 2.76 -14.41
C ALA A 68 -1.97 2.14 -13.01
N ILE A 69 -0.79 2.34 -12.43
CA ILE A 69 -0.46 2.01 -11.04
C ILE A 69 0.03 3.29 -10.39
N TYR A 70 -0.55 3.64 -9.24
CA TYR A 70 -0.13 4.77 -8.43
C TYR A 70 0.54 4.24 -7.15
N ASP A 71 1.81 4.59 -6.96
CA ASP A 71 2.52 4.37 -5.70
C ASP A 71 2.43 5.65 -4.87
N VAL A 72 1.86 5.55 -3.68
CA VAL A 72 1.52 6.71 -2.85
C VAL A 72 1.92 6.45 -1.41
N THR A 73 2.72 7.35 -0.86
CA THR A 73 3.00 7.44 0.58
C THR A 73 2.35 8.70 1.13
N VAL A 74 1.58 8.56 2.21
CA VAL A 74 0.87 9.67 2.84
C VAL A 74 1.43 9.91 4.24
N ALA A 75 1.83 11.15 4.52
CA ALA A 75 2.22 11.58 5.85
C ALA A 75 1.04 12.29 6.54
N ILE A 76 0.70 11.84 7.74
CA ILE A 76 -0.39 12.43 8.55
C ILE A 76 0.21 12.97 9.85
N PRO A 77 -0.10 14.22 10.24
CA PRO A 77 0.35 14.77 11.52
C PRO A 77 -0.06 13.88 12.70
N LYS A 78 0.80 13.75 13.70
CA LYS A 78 0.48 12.93 14.90
C LYS A 78 -0.68 13.51 15.73
N SER A 79 -0.94 14.81 15.61
CA SER A 79 -2.07 15.49 16.24
C SER A 79 -3.41 15.19 15.57
N SER A 80 -3.39 14.63 14.36
CA SER A 80 -4.57 14.30 13.58
C SER A 80 -5.10 12.90 13.90
N PRO A 81 -6.42 12.65 13.77
CA PRO A 81 -6.94 11.30 13.91
C PRO A 81 -6.36 10.38 12.83
N ALA A 82 -6.27 9.09 13.16
CA ALA A 82 -5.71 8.10 12.25
C ALA A 82 -6.42 8.14 10.88
N PRO A 83 -5.67 8.11 9.76
CA PRO A 83 -6.27 8.17 8.45
C PRO A 83 -7.13 6.93 8.18
N THR A 84 -8.21 7.15 7.45
CA THR A 84 -9.00 6.10 6.80
C THR A 84 -9.01 6.37 5.30
N MET A 85 -9.15 5.33 4.48
CA MET A 85 -9.21 5.50 3.03
C MET A 85 -10.36 6.41 2.60
N ILE A 86 -11.51 6.33 3.29
CA ILE A 86 -12.66 7.18 3.00
C ILE A 86 -12.32 8.66 3.23
N ARG A 87 -11.59 9.01 4.31
CA ARG A 87 -11.18 10.40 4.56
C ARG A 87 -10.17 10.90 3.53
N LEU A 88 -9.21 10.05 3.16
CA LEU A 88 -8.23 10.37 2.11
C LEU A 88 -8.92 10.65 0.77
N PHE A 89 -9.88 9.81 0.36
CA PHE A 89 -10.63 10.02 -0.89
C PHE A 89 -11.55 11.24 -0.86
N LYS A 90 -12.10 11.59 0.31
CA LYS A 90 -12.93 12.79 0.46
C LYS A 90 -12.12 14.09 0.51
N GLY A 91 -10.78 14.02 0.44
CA GLY A 91 -9.92 15.19 0.62
C GLY A 91 -10.12 15.85 1.99
N GLN A 92 -10.68 15.13 2.95
CA GLN A 92 -10.96 15.67 4.26
C GLN A 92 -9.65 15.80 5.02
N SER A 93 -9.36 17.02 5.45
CA SER A 93 -8.23 17.25 6.32
C SER A 93 -8.34 16.35 7.56
N SER A 94 -7.20 15.84 8.01
CA SER A 94 -7.13 15.12 9.27
C SER A 94 -7.04 16.09 10.46
N VAL A 95 -7.25 17.39 10.25
CA VAL A 95 -7.58 18.34 11.32
C VAL A 95 -9.01 18.19 11.79
#